data_AF-A0A7R9UWY0-F1
#
_entry.id   AF-A0A7R9UWY0-F1
#
_cell.length_a   1.000
_cell.length_b   1.000
_cell.length_c   1.000
_cell.angle_alpha   90.00
_cell.angle_beta   90.00
_cell.angle_gamma   90.00
#
_symmetry.space_group_name_H-M   'P 1'
#
loop_
_entity.id
_entity.type
_entity.pdbx_description
1 polymer ?
#
loop_
_entity_poly.entity_id
_entity_poly.type
_entity_poly.pdbx_seq_one_letter_code
_entity_poly.pdbx_strand_id
1 'polypeptide(L)'
;MRLLGADVYCLQEVQADHFEQWFEPQLDQLGYSGTYKRKTREFMGQYGKMDGCATFWRRDKLAPVDGGLHAVEFNAIAVSKHAPPGQERKRLLNRLLKDNVAQVGIFALVGASAQPGTPPQHVCVANTHINANTEFSDVKLWQTQYLLVEVERIVHEWIASSAGAALGALGASAAQLPVILAGDFNSTPGSTPYALLSTGFVERDAVSEDDPVGIIASLPLEHHMMLRSAHTTLGAHGNATANRLDANLMPTAQMELPYSNFTGHFVGTLDYIWYTSDLLED
;
A
#
# COMPACT_ATOMS: atom_id res chain seq x y z
N MET A 1 -7.53 -14.84 11.22
CA MET A 1 -6.06 -14.92 11.21
C MET A 1 -5.55 -16.34 11.40
N ARG A 2 -5.70 -16.98 12.57
CA ARG A 2 -5.20 -18.36 12.80
C ARG A 2 -5.57 -19.39 11.72
N LEU A 3 -6.76 -19.26 11.12
CA LEU A 3 -7.25 -20.17 10.07
C LEU A 3 -6.75 -19.83 8.66
N LEU A 4 -6.21 -18.63 8.44
CA LEU A 4 -5.73 -18.22 7.11
C LEU A 4 -4.32 -18.72 6.83
N GLY A 5 -3.46 -18.79 7.86
CA GLY A 5 -2.09 -19.29 7.71
C GLY A 5 -1.21 -18.46 6.76
N ALA A 6 -1.56 -17.18 6.55
CA ALA A 6 -0.81 -16.31 5.63
C ALA A 6 0.61 -16.04 6.15
N ASP A 7 1.58 -15.93 5.24
CA ASP A 7 2.96 -15.65 5.62
C ASP A 7 3.17 -14.17 6.02
N VAL A 8 2.31 -13.28 5.54
CA VAL A 8 2.27 -11.86 5.87
C VAL A 8 0.83 -11.41 6.11
N TYR A 9 0.59 -10.62 7.17
CA TYR A 9 -0.68 -9.93 7.41
C TYR A 9 -0.46 -8.42 7.33
N CYS A 10 -1.25 -7.73 6.52
CA CYS A 10 -1.32 -6.27 6.43
C CYS A 10 -2.68 -5.82 6.98
N LEU A 11 -2.66 -5.14 8.13
CA LEU A 11 -3.86 -4.76 8.87
C LEU A 11 -3.97 -3.25 8.99
N GLN A 12 -5.21 -2.76 8.92
CA GLN A 12 -5.59 -1.38 9.09
C GLN A 12 -6.55 -1.26 10.29
N GLU A 13 -6.72 -0.04 10.79
CA GLU A 13 -7.56 0.27 11.96
C GLU A 13 -7.15 -0.46 13.26
N VAL A 14 -5.88 -0.85 13.36
CA VAL A 14 -5.37 -1.52 14.56
C VAL A 14 -5.15 -0.46 15.64
N GLN A 15 -5.88 -0.56 16.75
CA GLN A 15 -5.64 0.28 17.93
C GLN A 15 -4.31 -0.09 18.60
N ALA A 16 -3.59 0.92 19.09
CA ALA A 16 -2.27 0.71 19.69
C ALA A 16 -2.29 -0.28 20.87
N ASP A 17 -3.29 -0.16 21.76
CA ASP A 17 -3.44 -1.08 22.89
C ASP A 17 -3.75 -2.51 22.44
N HIS A 18 -4.59 -2.68 21.42
CA HIS A 18 -4.87 -3.98 20.83
C HIS A 18 -3.64 -4.59 20.15
N PHE A 19 -2.79 -3.78 19.49
CA PHE A 19 -1.53 -4.28 18.94
C PHE A 19 -0.66 -4.88 20.05
N GLU A 20 -0.36 -4.08 21.08
CA GLU A 20 0.58 -4.44 22.16
C GLU A 20 0.04 -5.55 23.07
N GLN A 21 -1.25 -5.52 23.40
CA GLN A 21 -1.83 -6.38 24.43
C GLN A 21 -2.45 -7.65 23.84
N TRP A 22 -2.77 -7.67 22.55
CA TRP A 22 -3.48 -8.79 21.93
C TRP A 22 -2.82 -9.30 20.65
N PHE A 23 -2.71 -8.50 19.58
CA PHE A 23 -2.22 -9.00 18.29
C PHE A 23 -0.78 -9.52 18.38
N GLU A 24 0.15 -8.71 18.90
CA GLU A 24 1.56 -9.08 18.98
C GLU A 24 1.77 -10.32 19.86
N PRO A 25 1.27 -10.41 21.11
CA PRO A 25 1.44 -11.61 21.93
C PRO A 25 0.81 -12.87 21.32
N GLN A 26 -0.37 -12.74 20.68
CA GLN A 26 -1.07 -13.89 20.11
C GLN A 26 -0.43 -14.40 18.81
N LEU A 27 0.12 -13.50 18.00
CA LEU A 27 0.80 -13.84 16.75
C LEU A 27 2.25 -14.27 16.99
N ASP A 28 2.91 -13.76 18.03
CA ASP A 28 4.24 -14.21 18.44
C ASP A 28 4.24 -15.70 18.82
N GLN A 29 3.22 -16.16 19.57
CA GLN A 29 3.02 -17.58 19.88
C GLN A 29 2.84 -18.46 18.65
N LEU A 30 2.50 -17.87 17.50
CA LEU A 30 2.33 -18.56 16.23
C LEU A 30 3.54 -18.39 15.29
N GLY A 31 4.64 -17.81 15.78
CA GLY A 31 5.87 -17.66 15.00
C GLY A 31 5.95 -16.36 14.18
N TYR A 32 5.09 -15.38 14.42
CA TYR A 32 5.08 -14.12 13.70
C TYR A 32 5.76 -13.01 14.48
N SER A 33 6.51 -12.16 13.77
CA SER A 33 6.91 -10.84 14.27
C SER A 33 6.04 -9.77 13.60
N GLY A 34 5.97 -8.58 14.19
CA GLY A 34 5.18 -7.49 13.62
C GLY A 34 5.75 -6.10 13.87
N THR A 35 5.29 -5.15 13.07
CA THR A 35 5.52 -3.71 13.28
C THR A 35 4.20 -2.96 13.23
N TYR A 36 4.10 -1.87 13.99
CA TYR A 36 2.93 -1.02 14.08
C TYR A 36 3.29 0.44 13.78
N LYS A 37 2.46 1.11 12.99
CA LYS A 37 2.52 2.54 12.78
C LYS A 37 1.16 3.16 13.05
N ARG A 38 1.08 3.92 14.15
CA ARG A 38 -0.08 4.77 14.47
C ARG A 38 -0.24 5.90 13.45
N LYS A 39 -1.48 6.32 13.21
CA LYS A 39 -1.80 7.58 12.52
C LYS A 39 -1.26 8.79 13.30
N THR A 40 -0.80 9.81 12.58
CA THR A 40 -0.13 10.99 13.18
C THR A 40 -1.16 12.03 13.62
N ARG A 41 -1.96 11.76 14.65
CA ARG A 41 -2.89 12.77 15.21
C ARG A 41 -2.15 13.83 16.01
N GLU A 42 -2.34 15.10 15.67
CA GLU A 42 -2.04 16.21 16.58
C GLU A 42 -3.01 16.16 17.78
N PHE A 43 -2.52 15.70 18.93
CA PHE A 43 -2.97 16.07 20.29
C PHE A 43 -4.43 15.82 20.77
N MET A 44 -5.29 15.06 20.07
CA MET A 44 -6.69 14.85 20.53
C MET A 44 -7.11 13.40 20.83
N GLY A 45 -6.18 12.46 20.99
CA GLY A 45 -6.50 11.06 21.33
C GLY A 45 -5.84 10.59 22.62
N GLN A 46 -6.57 9.87 23.47
CA GLN A 46 -5.96 8.99 24.47
C GLN A 46 -5.09 7.96 23.73
N TYR A 47 -3.81 7.84 24.08
CA TYR A 47 -2.77 7.03 23.42
C TYR A 47 -3.25 5.63 22.99
N GLY A 48 -4.08 4.96 23.79
CA GLY A 48 -4.58 3.61 23.51
C GLY A 48 -5.65 3.49 22.41
N LYS A 49 -6.43 4.54 22.14
CA LYS A 49 -7.56 4.46 21.18
C LYS A 49 -7.22 4.90 19.75
N MET A 50 -5.97 5.30 19.52
CA MET A 50 -5.53 5.73 18.19
C MET A 50 -5.24 4.52 17.33
N ASP A 51 -5.86 4.52 16.15
CA ASP A 51 -5.73 3.49 15.15
C ASP A 51 -4.51 3.72 14.24
N GLY A 52 -4.09 2.66 13.58
CA GLY A 52 -2.95 2.65 12.69
C GLY A 52 -2.92 1.42 11.80
N CYS A 53 -1.76 1.21 11.18
CA CYS A 53 -1.49 0.03 10.37
C CYS A 53 -0.54 -0.89 11.13
N ALA A 54 -0.76 -2.21 11.02
CA ALA A 54 0.16 -3.22 11.52
C ALA A 54 0.51 -4.21 10.40
N THR A 55 1.80 -4.54 10.29
CA THR A 55 2.28 -5.58 9.38
C THR A 55 2.93 -6.68 10.19
N PHE A 56 2.45 -7.91 10.04
CA PHE A 56 3.01 -9.10 10.67
C PHE A 56 3.57 -10.05 9.62
N TRP A 57 4.65 -10.75 9.92
CA TRP A 57 5.28 -11.73 9.02
C TRP A 57 5.76 -12.96 9.79
N ARG A 58 5.72 -14.12 9.14
CA ARG A 58 6.24 -15.37 9.70
C ARG A 58 7.77 -15.39 9.71
N ARG A 59 8.35 -15.59 10.90
CA ARG A 59 9.81 -15.58 11.10
C ARG A 59 10.54 -16.71 10.37
N ASP A 60 9.87 -17.83 10.10
CA ASP A 60 10.43 -18.97 9.36
C ASP A 60 10.36 -18.79 7.83
N LYS A 61 9.75 -17.70 7.37
CA LYS A 61 9.53 -17.40 5.94
C LYS A 61 10.14 -16.06 5.52
N LEU A 62 10.05 -15.05 6.37
CA LEU A 62 10.51 -13.69 6.09
C LEU A 62 11.32 -13.15 7.26
N ALA A 63 12.41 -12.47 6.94
CA ALA A 63 13.20 -11.69 7.88
C ALA A 63 13.37 -10.26 7.33
N PRO A 64 13.00 -9.21 8.07
CA PRO A 64 13.24 -7.85 7.61
C PRO A 64 14.75 -7.62 7.46
N VAL A 65 15.15 -6.96 6.38
CA VAL A 65 16.55 -6.53 6.22
C VAL A 65 16.86 -5.42 7.22
N ASP A 66 18.12 -5.31 7.63
CA ASP A 66 18.56 -4.27 8.56
C ASP A 66 18.21 -2.88 8.02
N GLY A 67 17.42 -2.11 8.79
CA GLY A 67 16.95 -0.79 8.38
C GLY A 67 15.90 -0.78 7.26
N GLY A 68 15.40 -1.94 6.82
CA GLY A 68 14.43 -2.06 5.72
C GLY A 68 12.97 -1.86 6.11
N LEU A 69 12.67 -1.54 7.38
CA LEU A 69 11.31 -1.20 7.84
C LEU A 69 11.16 0.32 7.89
N HIS A 70 10.31 0.86 7.03
CA HIS A 70 10.07 2.28 6.85
C HIS A 70 8.63 2.65 7.23
N ALA A 71 8.48 3.80 7.87
CA ALA A 71 7.18 4.44 8.08
C ALA A 71 7.03 5.61 7.10
N VAL A 72 5.89 5.67 6.43
CA VAL A 72 5.52 6.76 5.53
C VAL A 72 4.43 7.58 6.20
N GLU A 73 4.70 8.86 6.41
CA GLU A 73 3.75 9.82 6.99
C GLU A 73 3.36 10.85 5.94
N PHE A 74 2.14 10.73 5.40
CA PHE A 74 1.66 11.63 4.35
C PHE A 74 1.66 13.10 4.78
N ASN A 75 1.40 13.37 6.06
CA ASN A 75 1.50 14.72 6.64
C ASN A 75 2.93 15.30 6.51
N ALA A 76 3.95 14.49 6.81
CA ALA A 76 5.36 14.91 6.71
C ALA A 76 5.75 15.20 5.25
N ILE A 77 5.28 14.37 4.31
CA ILE A 77 5.48 14.58 2.87
C ILE A 77 4.83 15.90 2.43
N ALA A 78 3.57 16.14 2.83
CA ALA A 78 2.85 17.37 2.49
C ALA A 78 3.59 18.62 3.01
N VAL A 79 4.08 18.60 4.25
CA VAL A 79 4.85 19.71 4.82
C VAL A 79 6.15 19.95 4.07
N SER A 80 6.88 18.89 3.71
CA SER A 80 8.16 18.95 3.01
C SER A 80 8.03 19.46 1.56
N LYS A 81 7.04 18.96 0.81
CA LYS A 81 6.84 19.30 -0.61
C LYS A 81 6.36 20.73 -0.85
N HIS A 82 5.69 21.33 0.13
CA HIS A 82 5.09 22.66 0.01
C HIS A 82 5.80 23.68 0.92
N ALA A 83 7.13 23.77 0.82
CA ALA A 83 7.99 24.44 1.79
C ALA A 83 7.93 25.99 1.87
N PRO A 84 7.78 26.81 0.80
CA PRO A 84 7.76 28.26 0.99
C PRO A 84 6.44 28.75 1.61
N PRO A 85 6.47 29.69 2.58
CA PRO A 85 5.27 30.15 3.28
C PRO A 85 4.35 31.00 2.37
N GLY A 86 3.03 30.85 2.55
CA GLY A 86 2.02 31.62 1.81
C GLY A 86 0.59 31.19 2.14
N GLN A 87 -0.39 31.99 1.72
CA GLN A 87 -1.81 31.68 1.93
C GLN A 87 -2.25 30.44 1.15
N GLU A 88 -1.67 30.22 -0.04
CA GLU A 88 -1.87 29.01 -0.85
C GLU A 88 -1.38 27.76 -0.12
N ARG A 89 -0.17 27.79 0.46
CA ARG A 89 0.35 26.71 1.30
C ARG A 89 -0.61 26.36 2.44
N LYS A 90 -1.16 27.35 3.13
CA LYS A 90 -2.09 27.11 4.25
C LYS A 90 -3.35 26.38 3.79
N ARG A 91 -3.94 26.80 2.66
CA ARG A 91 -5.13 26.14 2.09
C ARG A 91 -4.83 24.70 1.70
N LEU A 92 -3.69 24.48 1.04
CA LEU A 92 -3.23 23.16 0.61
C LEU A 92 -2.98 22.23 1.80
N LEU A 93 -2.25 22.66 2.83
CA LEU A 93 -1.96 21.83 4.00
C LEU A 93 -3.21 21.53 4.82
N ASN A 94 -4.14 22.49 4.98
CA ASN A 94 -5.41 22.22 5.63
C ASN A 94 -6.19 21.09 4.91
N ARG A 95 -6.01 20.97 3.59
CA ARG A 95 -6.62 19.91 2.79
C ARG A 95 -5.87 18.58 2.92
N LEU A 96 -4.53 18.57 2.83
CA LEU A 96 -3.70 17.35 2.83
C LEU A 96 -3.45 16.71 4.20
N LEU A 97 -3.39 17.50 5.28
CA LEU A 97 -3.09 16.95 6.62
C LEU A 97 -4.29 16.15 7.12
N LYS A 98 -4.19 14.82 7.05
CA LYS A 98 -5.27 13.84 7.35
C LYS A 98 -4.78 12.64 8.19
N ASP A 99 -3.51 12.65 8.60
CA ASP A 99 -2.91 11.72 9.57
C ASP A 99 -2.75 10.28 9.10
N ASN A 100 -3.18 9.97 7.87
CA ASN A 100 -2.97 8.67 7.24
C ASN A 100 -1.46 8.34 7.17
N VAL A 101 -1.18 7.04 7.22
CA VAL A 101 0.18 6.49 7.25
C VAL A 101 0.26 5.23 6.39
N ALA A 102 1.49 4.89 6.02
CA ALA A 102 1.81 3.58 5.46
C ALA A 102 3.07 3.00 6.12
N GLN A 103 3.24 1.70 5.97
CA GLN A 103 4.42 0.93 6.36
C GLN A 103 4.98 0.30 5.09
N VAL A 104 6.30 0.35 4.90
CA VAL A 104 6.99 -0.30 3.78
C VAL A 104 8.14 -1.09 4.35
N GLY A 105 8.18 -2.41 4.09
CA GLY A 105 9.17 -3.31 4.64
C GLY A 105 9.85 -4.13 3.55
N ILE A 106 11.18 -4.19 3.54
CA ILE A 106 11.94 -5.11 2.69
C ILE A 106 12.33 -6.34 3.51
N PHE A 107 11.99 -7.52 2.98
CA PHE A 107 12.17 -8.79 3.65
C PHE A 107 13.02 -9.74 2.80
N ALA A 108 13.98 -10.41 3.41
CA ALA A 108 14.64 -11.58 2.85
C ALA A 108 13.77 -12.83 3.06
N LEU A 109 13.66 -13.68 2.04
CA LEU A 109 12.99 -14.97 2.13
C LEU A 109 13.89 -15.98 2.84
N VAL A 110 13.40 -16.51 3.96
CA VAL A 110 14.08 -17.52 4.77
C VAL A 110 13.91 -18.88 4.12
N GLY A 111 15.02 -19.60 3.91
CA GLY A 111 15.01 -20.97 3.37
C GLY A 111 14.82 -21.09 1.85
N ALA A 112 14.71 -19.98 1.11
CA ALA A 112 14.66 -19.99 -0.35
C ALA A 112 16.00 -20.43 -1.00
N SER A 113 17.10 -20.39 -0.24
CA SER A 113 18.42 -20.87 -0.67
C SER A 113 18.58 -22.36 -0.35
N ALA A 114 17.94 -23.22 -1.15
CA ALA A 114 18.19 -24.66 -1.09
C ALA A 114 19.28 -25.11 -2.08
N GLN A 115 19.65 -24.26 -3.06
CA GLN A 115 20.68 -24.59 -4.05
C GLN A 115 21.95 -23.72 -3.89
N PRO A 116 23.14 -24.34 -3.84
CA PRO A 116 24.41 -23.62 -3.83
C PRO A 116 24.49 -22.65 -5.01
N GLY A 117 24.79 -21.37 -4.74
CA GLY A 117 24.95 -20.34 -5.76
C GLY A 117 23.68 -19.57 -6.13
N THR A 118 22.53 -19.89 -5.53
CA THR A 118 21.32 -19.06 -5.67
C THR A 118 21.39 -17.85 -4.73
N PRO A 119 21.21 -16.61 -5.24
CA PRO A 119 21.20 -15.43 -4.40
C PRO A 119 19.99 -15.43 -3.44
N PRO A 120 20.10 -14.79 -2.26
CA PRO A 120 18.97 -14.61 -1.37
C PRO A 120 17.83 -13.83 -2.05
N GLN A 121 16.62 -14.36 -2.00
CA GLN A 121 15.45 -13.69 -2.58
C GLN A 121 14.89 -12.68 -1.59
N HIS A 122 14.34 -11.58 -2.09
CA HIS A 122 13.76 -10.52 -1.28
C HIS A 122 12.40 -10.09 -1.84
N VAL A 123 11.57 -9.49 -0.98
CA VAL A 123 10.27 -8.91 -1.33
C VAL A 123 10.05 -7.62 -0.54
N CYS A 124 9.50 -6.61 -1.20
CA CYS A 124 8.99 -5.40 -0.56
C CYS A 124 7.50 -5.60 -0.25
N VAL A 125 7.09 -5.35 1.00
CA VAL A 125 5.69 -5.36 1.41
C VAL A 125 5.32 -3.98 1.92
N ALA A 126 4.31 -3.37 1.32
CA ALA A 126 3.72 -2.13 1.77
C ALA A 126 2.30 -2.36 2.31
N ASN A 127 1.95 -1.62 3.36
CA ASN A 127 0.64 -1.62 4.01
C ASN A 127 0.18 -0.18 4.22
N THR A 128 -1.04 0.19 3.80
CA THR A 128 -1.56 1.55 3.95
C THR A 128 -3.03 1.56 4.38
N HIS A 129 -3.47 2.72 4.88
CA HIS A 129 -4.87 3.07 5.04
C HIS A 129 -5.08 4.52 4.56
N ILE A 130 -5.55 4.67 3.32
CA ILE A 130 -5.81 5.96 2.65
C ILE A 130 -7.04 6.64 3.24
N ASN A 131 -7.12 7.97 3.16
CA ASN A 131 -8.22 8.75 3.71
C ASN A 131 -9.60 8.22 3.29
N ALA A 132 -10.50 7.99 4.26
CA ALA A 132 -11.82 7.41 4.00
C ALA A 132 -12.84 8.43 3.48
N ASN A 133 -12.73 9.70 3.88
CA ASN A 133 -13.76 10.70 3.59
C ASN A 133 -13.90 10.95 2.08
N THR A 134 -15.13 10.77 1.57
CA THR A 134 -15.52 10.89 0.16
C THR A 134 -15.40 12.31 -0.41
N GLU A 135 -15.40 13.35 0.42
CA GLU A 135 -15.23 14.76 0.01
C GLU A 135 -13.77 15.13 -0.32
N PHE A 136 -12.85 14.19 -0.13
CA PHE A 136 -11.41 14.37 -0.28
C PHE A 136 -10.83 13.37 -1.28
N SER A 137 -11.53 13.13 -2.40
CA SER A 137 -11.08 12.25 -3.47
C SER A 137 -9.71 12.67 -4.05
N ASP A 138 -9.47 13.98 -4.15
CA ASP A 138 -8.17 14.57 -4.49
C ASP A 138 -7.06 14.20 -3.50
N VAL A 139 -7.37 14.17 -2.20
CA VAL A 139 -6.42 13.72 -1.17
C VAL A 139 -6.17 12.22 -1.27
N LYS A 140 -7.17 11.40 -1.61
CA LYS A 140 -6.98 9.96 -1.83
C LYS A 140 -6.03 9.70 -3.00
N LEU A 141 -6.20 10.43 -4.11
CA LEU A 141 -5.30 10.36 -5.26
C LEU A 141 -3.89 10.83 -4.90
N TRP A 142 -3.76 11.95 -4.19
CA TRP A 142 -2.47 12.46 -3.72
C TRP A 142 -1.76 11.46 -2.81
N GLN A 143 -2.44 10.88 -1.82
CA GLN A 143 -1.84 9.89 -0.91
C GLN A 143 -1.45 8.61 -1.67
N THR A 144 -2.26 8.16 -2.61
CA THR A 144 -1.95 7.00 -3.46
C THR A 144 -0.71 7.26 -4.31
N GLN A 145 -0.62 8.42 -4.97
CA GLN A 145 0.56 8.80 -5.75
C GLN A 145 1.83 8.85 -4.89
N TYR A 146 1.76 9.44 -3.70
CA TYR A 146 2.94 9.56 -2.83
C TYR A 146 3.31 8.26 -2.13
N LEU A 147 2.36 7.34 -1.93
CA LEU A 147 2.66 5.97 -1.54
C LEU A 147 3.51 5.27 -2.60
N LEU A 148 3.11 5.37 -3.87
CA LEU A 148 3.86 4.80 -5.00
C LEU A 148 5.25 5.40 -5.11
N VAL A 149 5.38 6.73 -5.02
CA VAL A 149 6.67 7.43 -5.04
C VAL A 149 7.59 6.95 -3.91
N GLU A 150 7.08 6.80 -2.69
CA GLU A 150 7.89 6.35 -1.56
C GLU A 150 8.29 4.87 -1.67
N VAL A 151 7.39 4.01 -2.15
CA VAL A 151 7.70 2.60 -2.41
C VAL A 151 8.81 2.48 -3.46
N GLU A 152 8.68 3.18 -4.59
CA GLU A 152 9.71 3.19 -5.64
C GLU A 152 11.05 3.75 -5.13
N ARG A 153 11.01 4.84 -4.35
CA ARG A 153 12.21 5.42 -3.74
C ARG A 153 12.92 4.43 -2.83
N ILE A 154 12.18 3.78 -1.92
CA ILE A 154 12.72 2.79 -0.97
C ILE A 154 13.29 1.58 -1.72
N VAL A 155 12.56 1.06 -2.71
CA VAL A 155 13.00 -0.05 -3.55
C VAL A 155 14.29 0.30 -4.29
N HIS A 156 14.34 1.48 -4.93
CA HIS A 156 15.50 1.95 -5.67
C HIS A 156 16.72 2.17 -4.78
N GLU A 157 16.54 2.82 -3.62
CA GLU A 157 17.60 3.02 -2.63
C GLU A 157 18.17 1.68 -2.11
N TRP A 158 17.31 0.69 -1.88
CA TRP A 158 17.75 -0.62 -1.43
C TRP A 158 18.49 -1.39 -2.53
N ILE A 159 18.01 -1.35 -3.78
CA ILE A 159 18.70 -1.96 -4.94
C ILE A 159 20.09 -1.34 -5.12
N ALA A 160 20.20 -0.02 -4.95
CA ALA A 160 21.46 0.72 -5.06
C ALA A 160 22.41 0.50 -3.86
N SER A 161 21.92 -0.04 -2.75
CA SER A 161 22.72 -0.33 -1.56
C SER A 161 23.69 -1.50 -1.79
N SER A 162 24.69 -1.66 -0.94
CA SER A 162 25.63 -2.81 -1.01
C SER A 162 24.93 -4.16 -0.87
N ALA A 163 23.82 -4.23 -0.12
CA ALA A 163 22.99 -5.42 0.00
C ALA A 163 22.26 -5.75 -1.31
N GLY A 164 21.74 -4.73 -2.01
CA GLY A 164 21.13 -4.86 -3.32
C GLY A 164 22.14 -5.18 -4.43
N ALA A 165 23.32 -4.56 -4.40
CA ALA A 165 24.39 -4.78 -5.37
C ALA A 165 24.91 -6.23 -5.36
N ALA A 166 24.93 -6.90 -4.20
CA ALA A 166 25.28 -8.31 -4.09
C ALA A 166 24.33 -9.23 -4.89
N LEU A 167 23.08 -8.82 -5.09
CA LEU A 167 22.10 -9.54 -5.94
C LEU A 167 22.41 -9.36 -7.42
N GLY A 168 22.71 -8.14 -7.85
CA GLY A 168 23.06 -7.83 -9.24
C GLY A 168 24.36 -8.50 -9.70
N ALA A 169 25.34 -8.61 -8.79
CA ALA A 169 26.63 -9.26 -9.07
C ALA A 169 26.53 -10.78 -9.34
N LEU A 170 25.44 -11.44 -8.92
CA LEU A 170 25.18 -12.87 -9.10
C LEU A 170 24.38 -13.19 -10.38
N GLY A 171 24.27 -12.25 -11.32
CA GLY A 171 23.73 -12.49 -12.67
C GLY A 171 22.29 -12.00 -12.90
N ALA A 172 21.69 -11.29 -11.94
CA ALA A 172 20.42 -10.60 -12.17
C ALA A 172 20.67 -9.29 -12.93
N SER A 173 20.56 -9.32 -14.26
CA SER A 173 20.53 -8.12 -15.10
C SER A 173 19.35 -7.25 -14.67
N ALA A 174 19.65 -6.11 -14.01
CA ALA A 174 18.72 -5.22 -13.30
C ALA A 174 18.00 -5.92 -12.15
N ALA A 175 18.52 -5.80 -10.93
CA ALA A 175 17.84 -6.31 -9.73
C ALA A 175 16.48 -5.59 -9.61
N GLN A 176 15.39 -6.31 -9.91
CA GLN A 176 14.03 -5.86 -9.64
C GLN A 176 13.58 -6.53 -8.35
N LEU A 177 13.12 -5.73 -7.39
CA LEU A 177 12.60 -6.22 -6.11
C LEU A 177 11.08 -6.39 -6.25
N PRO A 178 10.54 -7.63 -6.13
CA PRO A 178 9.10 -7.84 -6.12
C PRO A 178 8.42 -6.99 -5.06
N VAL A 179 7.28 -6.39 -5.39
CA VAL A 179 6.50 -5.54 -4.47
C VAL A 179 5.12 -6.13 -4.28
N ILE A 180 4.68 -6.21 -3.02
CA ILE A 180 3.30 -6.44 -2.62
C ILE A 180 2.82 -5.18 -1.92
N LEU A 181 1.75 -4.57 -2.41
CA LEU A 181 1.14 -3.38 -1.84
C LEU A 181 -0.30 -3.70 -1.41
N ALA A 182 -0.49 -3.85 -0.10
CA ALA A 182 -1.79 -4.13 0.50
C ALA A 182 -2.35 -2.89 1.21
N GLY A 183 -3.67 -2.79 1.31
CA GLY A 183 -4.28 -1.77 2.14
C GLY A 183 -5.75 -1.53 1.85
N ASP A 184 -6.35 -0.71 2.73
CA ASP A 184 -7.60 -0.04 2.45
C ASP A 184 -7.29 1.27 1.70
N PHE A 185 -7.62 1.30 0.43
CA PHE A 185 -7.41 2.47 -0.44
C PHE A 185 -8.60 3.42 -0.42
N ASN A 186 -9.71 3.04 0.19
CA ASN A 186 -10.95 3.82 0.25
C ASN A 186 -11.38 4.35 -1.14
N SER A 187 -11.08 3.57 -2.18
CA SER A 187 -11.21 3.92 -3.58
C SER A 187 -11.78 2.73 -4.35
N THR A 188 -12.89 2.92 -5.06
CA THR A 188 -13.57 1.85 -5.78
C THR A 188 -12.89 1.52 -7.10
N PRO A 189 -13.13 0.32 -7.66
CA PRO A 189 -12.74 0.04 -9.05
C PRO A 189 -13.34 1.10 -9.97
N GLY A 190 -12.53 1.63 -10.90
CA GLY A 190 -12.93 2.73 -11.79
C GLY A 190 -12.64 4.14 -11.29
N SER A 191 -12.21 4.33 -10.04
CA SER A 191 -11.69 5.63 -9.58
C SER A 191 -10.32 5.94 -10.18
N THR A 192 -9.90 7.20 -10.18
CA THR A 192 -8.56 7.56 -10.66
C THR A 192 -7.41 6.97 -9.82
N PRO A 193 -7.49 6.89 -8.47
CA PRO A 193 -6.51 6.13 -7.69
C PRO A 193 -6.37 4.67 -8.13
N TYR A 194 -7.49 3.99 -8.39
CA TYR A 194 -7.49 2.62 -8.89
C TYR A 194 -6.87 2.54 -10.29
N ALA A 195 -7.28 3.44 -11.19
CA ALA A 195 -6.73 3.51 -12.55
C ALA A 195 -5.22 3.65 -12.49
N LEU A 196 -4.71 4.63 -11.73
CA LEU A 196 -3.28 4.88 -11.53
C LEU A 196 -2.54 3.61 -11.08
N LEU A 197 -3.02 2.94 -10.03
CA LEU A 197 -2.44 1.68 -9.54
C LEU A 197 -2.43 0.58 -10.60
N SER A 198 -3.52 0.45 -11.37
CA SER A 198 -3.70 -0.68 -12.31
C SER A 198 -3.02 -0.49 -13.66
N THR A 199 -2.85 0.75 -14.12
CA THR A 199 -2.32 1.06 -15.46
C THR A 199 -0.91 1.63 -15.41
N GLY A 200 -0.43 2.08 -14.25
CA GLY A 200 0.82 2.80 -14.09
C GLY A 200 0.76 4.26 -14.54
N PHE A 201 -0.33 4.72 -15.14
CA PHE A 201 -0.45 6.08 -15.68
C PHE A 201 -1.91 6.52 -15.85
N VAL A 202 -2.20 7.77 -15.53
CA VAL A 202 -3.49 8.40 -15.83
C VAL A 202 -3.29 9.71 -16.56
N GLU A 203 -3.94 9.86 -17.70
CA GLU A 203 -4.01 11.14 -18.41
C GLU A 203 -4.69 12.20 -17.54
N ARG A 204 -4.09 13.38 -17.46
CA ARG A 204 -4.59 14.47 -16.60
C ARG A 204 -6.03 14.87 -16.92
N ASP A 205 -6.41 14.84 -18.21
CA ASP A 205 -7.77 15.18 -18.66
C ASP A 205 -8.80 14.08 -18.33
N ALA A 206 -8.35 12.88 -17.97
CA ALA A 206 -9.19 11.77 -17.54
C ALA A 206 -9.40 11.71 -16.02
N VAL A 207 -8.73 12.59 -15.25
CA VAL A 207 -8.91 12.69 -13.80
C VAL A 207 -10.30 13.24 -13.51
N SER A 208 -11.09 12.49 -12.73
CA SER A 208 -12.49 12.82 -12.44
C SER A 208 -12.68 13.62 -11.15
N GLU A 209 -11.64 13.65 -10.31
CA GLU A 209 -11.65 14.28 -9.00
C GLU A 209 -11.55 15.80 -9.09
N ASP A 210 -12.36 16.49 -8.29
CA ASP A 210 -12.26 17.94 -8.12
C ASP A 210 -10.89 18.33 -7.53
N ASP A 211 -10.26 19.37 -8.06
CA ASP A 211 -8.98 19.89 -7.56
C ASP A 211 -9.10 21.31 -6.97
N PRO A 212 -9.81 21.50 -5.84
CA PRO A 212 -10.16 22.83 -5.33
C PRO A 212 -8.95 23.64 -4.82
N VAL A 213 -7.79 22.99 -4.64
CA VAL A 213 -6.57 23.61 -4.13
C VAL A 213 -5.34 23.38 -5.01
N GLY A 214 -5.50 22.79 -6.21
CA GLY A 214 -4.41 22.56 -7.15
C GLY A 214 -3.43 21.46 -6.76
N ILE A 215 -3.82 20.50 -5.90
CA ILE A 215 -2.93 19.39 -5.50
C ILE A 215 -2.74 18.39 -6.62
N ILE A 216 -3.79 18.06 -7.38
CA ILE A 216 -3.73 17.11 -8.50
C ILE A 216 -2.88 17.66 -9.63
N ALA A 217 -2.99 18.97 -9.90
CA ALA A 217 -2.19 19.67 -10.91
C ALA A 217 -0.67 19.47 -10.73
N SER A 218 -0.21 19.23 -9.50
CA SER A 218 1.20 19.00 -9.16
C SER A 218 1.65 17.53 -9.20
N LEU A 219 0.71 16.59 -9.34
CA LEU A 219 1.02 15.17 -9.33
C LEU A 219 1.56 14.71 -10.68
N PRO A 220 2.52 13.78 -10.71
CA PRO A 220 3.00 13.18 -11.95
C PRO A 220 1.96 12.27 -12.61
N LEU A 221 1.07 11.63 -11.83
CA LEU A 221 0.03 10.70 -12.29
C LEU A 221 0.60 9.48 -13.02
N GLU A 222 1.77 9.02 -12.57
CA GLU A 222 2.45 7.84 -13.12
C GLU A 222 3.27 7.09 -12.05
N HIS A 223 3.56 5.82 -12.33
CA HIS A 223 4.52 4.96 -11.65
C HIS A 223 5.02 3.84 -12.60
N HIS A 224 6.08 3.15 -12.22
CA HIS A 224 6.81 2.19 -13.06
C HIS A 224 6.62 0.72 -12.66
N MET A 225 5.93 0.46 -11.54
CA MET A 225 5.60 -0.91 -11.12
C MET A 225 4.48 -1.51 -11.99
N MET A 226 4.65 -2.75 -12.49
CA MET A 226 3.62 -3.48 -13.24
C MET A 226 2.61 -4.15 -12.29
N LEU A 227 1.82 -3.33 -11.60
CA LEU A 227 0.91 -3.80 -10.56
C LEU A 227 -0.34 -4.47 -11.13
N ARG A 228 -0.73 -5.59 -10.51
CA ARG A 228 -2.03 -6.23 -10.70
C ARG A 228 -2.69 -6.48 -9.35
N SER A 229 -4.01 -6.31 -9.28
CA SER A 229 -4.78 -6.67 -8.09
C SER A 229 -4.99 -8.18 -8.04
N ALA A 230 -4.55 -8.83 -6.96
CA ALA A 230 -4.74 -10.26 -6.71
C ALA A 230 -6.22 -10.66 -6.61
N HIS A 231 -7.11 -9.68 -6.37
CA HIS A 231 -8.55 -9.91 -6.30
C HIS A 231 -9.18 -10.09 -7.68
N THR A 232 -8.53 -9.66 -8.77
CA THR A 232 -9.09 -9.76 -10.13
C THR A 232 -9.30 -11.20 -10.57
N THR A 233 -8.41 -12.12 -10.19
CA THR A 233 -8.54 -13.56 -10.50
C THR A 233 -9.71 -14.20 -9.77
N LEU A 234 -9.96 -13.80 -8.51
CA LEU A 234 -11.09 -14.27 -7.72
C LEU A 234 -12.42 -13.67 -8.20
N GLY A 235 -12.43 -12.36 -8.46
CA GLY A 235 -13.63 -11.64 -8.89
C GLY A 235 -14.06 -11.99 -10.31
N ALA A 236 -13.15 -12.39 -11.20
CA ALA A 236 -13.45 -12.98 -12.50
C ALA A 236 -14.53 -14.08 -12.44
N HIS A 237 -14.33 -15.04 -11.52
CA HIS A 237 -15.27 -16.14 -11.32
C HIS A 237 -16.57 -15.67 -10.64
N GLY A 238 -16.46 -14.74 -9.69
CA GLY A 238 -17.62 -14.16 -9.00
C GLY A 238 -18.54 -13.36 -9.93
N ASN A 239 -17.98 -12.49 -10.76
CA ASN A 239 -18.73 -11.57 -11.61
C ASN A 239 -19.33 -12.26 -12.84
N ALA A 240 -18.67 -13.30 -13.37
CA ALA A 240 -19.23 -14.14 -14.43
C ALA A 240 -20.54 -14.84 -14.01
N THR A 241 -20.70 -15.16 -12.73
CA THR A 241 -21.94 -15.78 -12.21
C THR A 241 -23.01 -14.75 -11.81
N ALA A 242 -22.63 -13.51 -11.53
CA ALA A 242 -23.52 -12.49 -10.99
C ALA A 242 -24.14 -11.55 -12.05
N ASN A 243 -23.70 -11.61 -13.32
CA ASN A 243 -24.16 -10.71 -14.39
C ASN A 243 -24.00 -9.21 -14.02
N ARG A 244 -22.96 -8.88 -13.26
CA ARG A 244 -22.69 -7.56 -12.64
C ARG A 244 -21.70 -6.70 -13.42
N LEU A 245 -21.45 -7.02 -14.69
CA LEU A 245 -20.49 -6.29 -15.51
C LEU A 245 -21.07 -4.91 -15.87
N ASP A 246 -20.52 -3.84 -15.30
CA ASP A 246 -20.76 -2.48 -15.77
C ASP A 246 -19.86 -2.22 -16.98
N ALA A 247 -20.48 -2.08 -18.15
CA ALA A 247 -19.76 -1.88 -19.41
C ALA A 247 -18.98 -0.56 -19.49
N ASN A 248 -19.24 0.39 -18.57
CA ASN A 248 -18.52 1.66 -18.50
C ASN A 248 -17.20 1.55 -17.71
N LEU A 249 -17.01 0.48 -16.94
CA LEU A 249 -15.77 0.23 -16.22
C LEU A 249 -14.72 -0.37 -17.15
N MET A 250 -13.44 -0.05 -16.90
CA MET A 250 -12.34 -0.74 -17.56
C MET A 250 -12.37 -2.25 -17.26
N PRO A 251 -11.88 -3.12 -18.16
CA PRO A 251 -11.99 -4.57 -18.00
C PRO A 251 -11.42 -5.11 -16.68
N THR A 252 -10.29 -4.58 -16.20
CA THR A 252 -9.68 -4.97 -14.93
C THR A 252 -10.57 -4.66 -13.73
N ALA A 253 -11.19 -3.47 -13.71
CA ALA A 253 -12.13 -3.06 -12.67
C ALA A 253 -13.39 -3.93 -12.63
N GLN A 254 -13.83 -4.44 -13.79
CA GLN A 254 -14.96 -5.38 -13.86
C GLN A 254 -14.65 -6.76 -13.29
N MET A 255 -13.37 -7.08 -13.07
CA MET A 255 -12.92 -8.39 -12.57
C MET A 255 -12.63 -8.34 -11.07
N GLU A 256 -12.69 -7.18 -10.43
CA GLU A 256 -12.52 -7.06 -8.99
C GLU A 256 -13.63 -7.79 -8.21
N LEU A 257 -13.35 -8.11 -6.94
CA LEU A 257 -14.38 -8.60 -6.04
C LEU A 257 -15.58 -7.62 -6.02
N PRO A 258 -16.81 -8.10 -5.81
CA PRO A 258 -17.99 -7.24 -5.78
C PRO A 258 -18.01 -6.31 -4.55
N TYR A 259 -17.40 -6.74 -3.45
CA TYR A 259 -17.22 -5.94 -2.25
C TYR A 259 -16.07 -6.47 -1.39
N SER A 260 -15.44 -5.56 -0.66
CA SER A 260 -14.56 -5.83 0.47
C SER A 260 -15.05 -5.10 1.73
N ASN A 261 -15.82 -4.03 1.54
CA ASN A 261 -16.58 -3.34 2.58
C ASN A 261 -18.09 -3.59 2.40
N PHE A 262 -18.78 -4.00 3.47
CA PHE A 262 -20.20 -4.30 3.46
C PHE A 262 -20.89 -3.70 4.69
N THR A 263 -21.56 -2.56 4.51
CA THR A 263 -22.31 -1.87 5.56
C THR A 263 -23.73 -1.55 5.09
N GLY A 264 -24.58 -1.04 5.99
CA GLY A 264 -25.93 -0.60 5.62
C GLY A 264 -25.96 0.63 4.70
N HIS A 265 -24.86 1.38 4.59
CA HIS A 265 -24.78 2.63 3.83
C HIS A 265 -23.91 2.54 2.58
N PHE A 266 -22.99 1.58 2.55
CA PHE A 266 -22.06 1.38 1.45
C PHE A 266 -21.71 -0.10 1.30
N VAL A 267 -21.73 -0.57 0.06
CA VAL A 267 -21.25 -1.90 -0.33
C VAL A 267 -20.39 -1.72 -1.57
N GLY A 268 -19.12 -2.13 -1.49
CA GLY A 268 -18.18 -1.99 -2.58
C GLY A 268 -16.77 -2.43 -2.21
N THR A 269 -15.90 -2.45 -3.21
CA THR A 269 -14.49 -2.85 -3.04
C THR A 269 -13.64 -1.64 -2.78
N LEU A 270 -12.94 -1.65 -1.64
CA LEU A 270 -12.04 -0.58 -1.18
C LEU A 270 -10.65 -1.13 -0.81
N ASP A 271 -10.57 -2.44 -0.58
CA ASP A 271 -9.39 -3.14 -0.12
C ASP A 271 -8.75 -3.91 -1.27
N TYR A 272 -7.43 -3.78 -1.40
CA TYR A 272 -6.69 -4.40 -2.50
C TYR A 272 -5.37 -4.99 -2.00
N ILE A 273 -4.94 -6.04 -2.69
CA ILE A 273 -3.57 -6.57 -2.63
C ILE A 273 -3.03 -6.46 -4.04
N TRP A 274 -2.18 -5.47 -4.28
CA TRP A 274 -1.46 -5.27 -5.53
C TRP A 274 -0.13 -6.00 -5.48
N TYR A 275 0.31 -6.55 -6.60
CA TYR A 275 1.63 -7.15 -6.73
C TYR A 275 2.26 -6.84 -8.08
N THR A 276 3.59 -6.77 -8.13
CA THR A 276 4.36 -6.67 -9.39
C THR A 276 4.23 -7.97 -10.18
N SER A 277 3.34 -7.98 -11.17
CA SER A 277 2.94 -9.17 -11.93
C SER A 277 3.97 -9.68 -12.93
N ASP A 278 5.02 -8.90 -13.18
CA ASP A 278 6.22 -9.29 -13.91
C ASP A 278 7.22 -10.08 -13.06
N LEU A 279 7.04 -10.07 -11.73
CA LEU A 279 7.98 -10.65 -10.76
C LEU A 279 7.35 -11.67 -9.79
N LEU A 280 6.03 -11.65 -9.63
CA LEU A 280 5.25 -12.56 -8.80
C LEU A 280 4.08 -13.10 -9.62
N GLU A 281 3.68 -14.33 -9.31
CA GLU A 281 2.50 -14.99 -9.87
C GLU A 281 1.43 -15.12 -8.77
N ASP A 282 0.15 -15.06 -9.14
CA ASP A 282 -1.01 -15.21 -8.26
C ASP A 282 -1.49 -16.66 -8.09
#